data_AF-A0A534W753-F1
#
_entry.id   AF-A0A534W753-F1
#
_cell.length_a   1.000
_cell.length_b   1.000
_cell.length_c   1.000
_cell.angle_alpha   90.00
_cell.angle_beta   90.00
_cell.angle_gamma   90.00
#
_symmetry.space_group_name_H-M   'P 1'
#
loop_
_entity.id
_entity.type
_entity.pdbx_description
1 polymer ?
#
loop_
_entity_poly.entity_id
_entity_poly.type
_entity_poly.pdbx_seq_one_letter_code
_entity_poly.pdbx_strand_id
1 'polypeptide(L)' 'NTCAPGKECGHYTQLVWRNSLRVGCAHQVCDTNWPFAPSPPGRWDFWVCDYEPPGNWVGQKPY' A
#
# COMPACT_ATOMS: atom_id res chain seq x y z
N ASN A 1 -10.47 2.67 11.80
CA ASN A 1 -9.61 3.37 10.82
C ASN A 1 -8.68 4.39 11.50
N THR A 2 -8.23 4.14 12.73
CA THR A 2 -7.32 5.04 13.45
C THR A 2 -5.96 4.36 13.54
N CYS A 3 -4.94 5.02 13.03
CA CYS A 3 -3.54 4.59 13.15
C CYS A 3 -2.94 5.20 14.41
N ALA A 4 -1.89 4.58 14.96
CA ALA A 4 -1.12 5.25 16.00
C ALA A 4 -0.49 6.55 15.45
N PRO A 5 -0.37 7.62 16.26
CA PRO A 5 0.24 8.85 15.80
C PRO A 5 1.64 8.63 15.21
N GLY A 6 1.88 9.19 14.02
CA GLY A 6 3.16 9.05 13.31
C GLY A 6 3.44 7.67 12.72
N LYS A 7 2.42 6.81 12.57
CA LYS A 7 2.52 5.50 11.91
C LYS A 7 1.72 5.47 10.61
N GLU A 8 2.15 4.61 9.69
CA GLU A 8 1.45 4.32 8.44
C GLU A 8 0.57 3.08 8.60
N CYS A 9 -0.74 3.23 8.42
CA CYS A 9 -1.70 2.12 8.45
C CYS A 9 -2.51 1.99 7.16
N GLY A 10 -2.37 2.93 6.21
CA GLY A 10 -3.20 2.97 5.00
C GLY A 10 -3.11 1.67 4.18
N HIS A 11 -1.91 1.08 4.06
CA HIS A 11 -1.74 -0.19 3.37
C HIS A 11 -2.52 -1.34 4.05
N TYR A 12 -2.42 -1.44 5.38
CA TYR A 12 -3.15 -2.47 6.12
C TYR A 12 -4.66 -2.28 6.01
N THR A 13 -5.16 -1.05 6.19
CA THR A 13 -6.60 -0.81 6.14
C THR A 13 -7.19 -1.09 4.76
N GLN A 14 -6.45 -0.89 3.68
CA GLN A 14 -6.89 -1.29 2.33
C GLN A 14 -6.93 -2.81 2.17
N LEU A 15 -5.91 -3.52 2.68
CA LEU A 15 -5.86 -5.00 2.60
C LEU A 15 -7.04 -5.66 3.31
N VAL A 16 -7.44 -5.14 4.47
CA VAL A 16 -8.56 -5.70 5.25
C VAL A 16 -9.90 -5.03 4.96
N TRP A 17 -10.01 -4.26 3.88
CA TRP A 17 -11.23 -3.54 3.56
C TRP A 17 -12.33 -4.50 3.10
N ARG A 18 -13.34 -4.70 3.94
CA ARG A 18 -14.46 -5.64 3.76
C ARG A 18 -15.17 -5.51 2.43
N ASN A 19 -15.26 -4.29 1.90
CA ASN A 19 -15.95 -4.01 0.66
C ASN A 19 -15.04 -4.11 -0.57
N SER A 20 -13.73 -4.33 -0.42
CA SER A 20 -12.84 -4.61 -1.54
C SER A 20 -12.92 -6.10 -1.85
N LEU A 21 -13.44 -6.43 -3.03
CA LEU A 21 -13.77 -7.80 -3.43
C LEU A 21 -12.75 -8.40 -4.41
N ARG A 22 -11.97 -7.54 -5.05
CA ARG A 22 -10.99 -7.90 -6.06
C ARG A 22 -9.70 -7.15 -5.81
N VAL A 23 -8.60 -7.83 -6.10
CA VAL A 23 -7.26 -7.26 -6.07
C VAL A 23 -6.52 -7.69 -7.34
N GLY A 24 -5.84 -6.74 -7.97
CA GLY A 24 -4.90 -7.00 -9.05
C GLY A 24 -3.55 -6.40 -8.68
N CYS A 25 -2.46 -7.16 -8.82
CA CYS A 25 -1.13 -6.68 -8.48
C CYS A 25 -0.15 -6.85 -9.64
N ALA A 26 0.82 -5.95 -9.70
CA ALA A 26 1.98 -6.00 -10.58
C ALA A 26 3.27 -5.91 -9.77
N HIS A 27 4.31 -6.58 -10.24
CA HIS A 27 5.63 -6.59 -9.64
C HIS A 27 6.70 -6.35 -10.69
N GLN A 28 7.69 -5.53 -10.36
CA GLN A 28 8.87 -5.29 -11.17
C GLN A 28 10.10 -5.20 -10.26
N VAL A 29 11.18 -5.86 -10.66
CA VAL A 29 12.49 -5.66 -10.01
C VAL A 29 13.23 -4.52 -10.70
N CYS A 30 13.65 -3.53 -9.93
CA CYS A 30 14.23 -2.28 -10.41
C CYS A 30 15.68 -2.14 -9.97
N ASP A 31 16.55 -1.71 -10.89
CA ASP A 31 17.97 -1.42 -10.61
C ASP A 31 18.28 0.08 -10.65
N THR A 32 17.29 0.91 -10.98
CA THR A 32 17.38 2.39 -11.10
C THR A 32 16.22 3.05 -10.35
N ASN A 33 16.22 4.39 -10.24
CA ASN A 33 15.15 5.18 -9.60
C ASN A 33 14.87 4.81 -8.13
N TRP A 34 15.92 4.60 -7.34
CA TRP A 34 15.83 4.26 -5.92
C TRP A 34 15.05 5.32 -5.11
N PRO A 35 13.93 4.95 -4.44
CA PRO A 35 13.08 5.91 -3.73
C PRO A 35 13.41 6.08 -2.23
N PHE A 36 14.29 5.27 -1.64
CA PHE A 36 14.46 5.17 -0.18
C PHE A 36 15.67 5.93 0.38
N ALA A 37 15.94 7.13 -0.13
CA ALA A 37 16.98 8.00 0.43
C ALA A 37 16.73 8.26 1.94
N PRO A 38 17.78 8.33 2.80
CA PRO A 38 19.20 8.49 2.48
C PRO A 38 19.98 7.18 2.25
N SER A 39 19.30 6.03 2.24
CA SER A 39 19.96 4.73 2.06
C SER A 39 20.66 4.66 0.69
N PRO A 40 21.82 3.97 0.58
CA PRO A 40 22.50 3.78 -0.70
C PRO A 40 21.56 3.15 -1.74
N PRO A 41 21.65 3.56 -3.02
CA PRO A 41 20.85 2.95 -4.06
C PRO A 41 21.23 1.48 -4.24
N GLY A 42 20.23 0.64 -4.49
CA GLY A 42 20.41 -0.78 -4.75
C GLY A 42 19.24 -1.35 -5.54
N ARG A 43 19.31 -2.65 -5.83
CA ARG A 43 18.20 -3.39 -6.42
C ARG A 43 16.99 -3.37 -5.48
N TRP A 44 15.81 -3.08 -6.01
CA TRP A 44 14.58 -2.97 -5.22
C TRP A 44 13.37 -3.56 -5.92
N ASP A 45 12.39 -3.99 -5.14
CA ASP A 45 11.13 -4.54 -5.62
C ASP A 45 10.05 -3.48 -5.65
N PHE A 46 9.46 -3.24 -6.82
CA PHE A 46 8.33 -2.35 -6.98
C PHE A 46 7.04 -3.17 -7.09
N TRP A 47 6.17 -3.01 -6.10
CA TRP A 47 4.86 -3.64 -6.04
C TRP A 47 3.77 -2.58 -6.15
N VAL A 48 2.77 -2.83 -6.99
CA VAL A 48 1.56 -2.02 -7.08
C VAL A 48 0.37 -2.96 -7.04
N CYS A 49 -0.63 -2.65 -6.23
CA CYS A 49 -1.88 -3.41 -6.15
C CYS A 49 -3.07 -2.45 -6.20
N ASP A 50 -4.02 -2.75 -7.08
CA ASP A 50 -5.30 -2.06 -7.21
C ASP A 50 -6.42 -2.91 -6.58
N TYR A 51 -7.36 -2.24 -5.92
CA TYR A 51 -8.45 -2.87 -5.18
C TYR A 51 -9.80 -2.37 -5.70
N GLU A 52 -10.74 -3.29 -5.94
CA GLU A 52 -12.09 -2.97 -6.42
C GLU A 52 -13.16 -3.65 -5.55
N PRO A 53 -14.18 -2.92 -5.07
CA PRO A 53 -14.24 -1.46 -4.88
C PRO A 53 -13.06 -0.91 -4.04
N PRO A 54 -12.69 0.37 -4.21
CA PRO A 54 -11.59 0.98 -3.44
C PRO A 54 -11.97 1.12 -1.96
N GLY A 55 -10.96 0.99 -1.10
CA GLY A 55 -11.09 1.12 0.35
C GLY A 55 -10.57 2.44 0.89
N ASN A 56 -10.19 2.44 2.17
CA ASN A 56 -9.59 3.59 2.87
C ASN A 56 -10.43 4.88 2.86
N TRP A 57 -11.76 4.75 2.78
CA TRP A 57 -12.66 5.89 2.90
C TRP A 57 -12.61 6.50 4.31
N VAL A 58 -12.32 7.80 4.37
CA VAL A 58 -12.31 8.55 5.64
C VAL A 58 -13.67 8.45 6.31
N GLY A 59 -13.68 8.11 7.60
CA GLY A 59 -14.91 7.94 8.39
C GLY A 59 -15.56 6.56 8.27
N GLN A 60 -15.06 5.66 7.42
CA GLN A 60 -15.56 4.29 7.33
C GLN A 60 -14.62 3.30 8.04
N LYS A 61 -15.20 2.21 8.55
CA LYS A 61 -14.42 1.12 9.16
C LYS A 61 -14.05 0.10 8.08
N PRO A 62 -12.83 -0.47 8.14
CA PRO A 62 -12.43 -1.52 7.21
C PRO A 62 -13.23 -2.81 7.37
N TYR A 63 -13.90 -3.06 8.51
CA TYR A 63 -14.66 -4.29 8.80
C TYR A 63 -15.92 -4.02 9.63
#